data_AF-A0A9P5PFM7-F1
#
_entry.id   AF-A0A9P5PFM7-F1
#
_cell.length_a   1.000
_cell.length_b   1.000
_cell.length_c   1.000
_cell.angle_alpha   90.00
_cell.angle_beta   90.00
_cell.angle_gamma   90.00
#
_symmetry.space_group_name_H-M   'P 1'
#
loop_
_entity.id
_entity.type
_entity.pdbx_description
1 polymer ?
#
loop_
_entity_poly.entity_id
_entity_poly.type
_entity_poly.pdbx_seq_one_letter_code
_entity_poly.pdbx_strand_id
1 'polypeptide(L)'
;MPKKCLTTLYIYKRDEKNLEKANTHLPVGNQLRSPKRKLRDLDDSNEGAENLAEASRPRRELKDKIRDNNRDEHTRGRKRMKITSSVERMNYFQPLIWSQIQQATKKAGKPWIPTDIVRIAKQSNPEVLKHLRPQTLRRWNDHNAKKKGIHQWTEKTLENV
;
A
#
# COMPACT_ATOMS: atom_id res chain seq x y z
N MET A 1 26.45 42.61 -31.62
CA MET A 1 26.97 41.25 -31.88
C MET A 1 26.86 40.39 -30.62
N PRO A 2 25.78 39.62 -30.42
CA PRO A 2 25.68 38.68 -29.32
C PRO A 2 26.19 37.28 -29.74
N LYS A 3 27.09 36.72 -28.92
CA LYS A 3 27.68 35.40 -29.06
C LYS A 3 26.87 34.37 -28.26
N LYS A 4 26.44 33.30 -28.95
CA LYS A 4 26.27 31.88 -28.52
C LYS A 4 25.30 31.64 -27.34
N CYS A 5 24.44 30.62 -27.38
CA CYS A 5 24.81 29.24 -27.04
C CYS A 5 23.93 28.23 -27.78
N LEU A 6 24.59 27.30 -28.48
CA LEU A 6 23.99 26.10 -29.08
C LEU A 6 23.86 25.04 -27.97
N THR A 7 22.63 24.63 -27.68
CA THR A 7 22.33 23.54 -26.74
C THR A 7 22.38 22.21 -27.51
N THR A 8 23.40 21.41 -27.22
CA THR A 8 23.60 20.07 -27.77
C THR A 8 22.50 19.12 -27.28
N LEU A 9 21.63 18.66 -28.18
CA LEU A 9 20.66 17.59 -27.92
C LEU A 9 21.41 16.24 -27.90
N TYR A 10 21.56 15.65 -26.71
CA TYR A 10 22.02 14.26 -26.56
C TYR A 10 20.88 13.29 -26.89
N ILE A 11 20.98 12.62 -28.03
CA ILE A 11 20.13 11.50 -28.42
C ILE A 11 20.69 10.24 -27.75
N TYR A 12 20.02 9.73 -26.73
CA TYR A 12 20.32 8.41 -26.17
C TYR A 12 19.76 7.32 -27.10
N LYS A 13 20.63 6.69 -27.89
CA LYS A 13 20.39 5.37 -28.48
C LYS A 13 20.50 4.33 -27.36
N ARG A 14 19.44 3.56 -27.14
CA ARG A 14 19.40 2.47 -26.16
C ARG A 14 19.49 1.16 -26.94
N ASP A 15 20.60 0.46 -26.77
CA ASP A 15 20.90 -0.80 -27.45
C ASP A 15 19.94 -1.92 -26.99
N GLU A 16 19.18 -2.48 -27.94
CA GLU A 16 18.23 -3.59 -27.76
C GLU A 16 18.87 -4.99 -27.90
N LYS A 17 20.11 -5.17 -27.44
CA LYS A 17 20.80 -6.47 -27.53
C LYS A 17 21.21 -6.97 -26.15
N ASN A 18 20.25 -7.50 -25.39
CA ASN A 18 20.49 -8.43 -24.27
C ASN A 18 19.18 -9.10 -23.81
N LEU A 19 18.36 -9.57 -24.76
CA LEU A 19 17.11 -10.29 -24.47
C LEU A 19 17.16 -11.75 -24.94
N GLU A 20 18.32 -12.40 -24.88
CA GLU A 20 18.45 -13.83 -25.22
C GLU A 20 19.66 -14.38 -24.47
N LYS A 21 19.42 -14.92 -23.26
CA LYS A 21 20.22 -15.93 -22.52
C LYS A 21 19.95 -15.82 -21.01
N ALA A 22 18.77 -16.26 -20.59
CA ALA A 22 18.51 -16.71 -19.22
C ALA A 22 17.33 -17.69 -19.23
N ASN A 23 17.47 -18.76 -20.00
CA ASN A 23 16.57 -19.91 -20.00
C ASN A 23 17.34 -21.10 -19.42
N THR A 24 17.49 -21.13 -18.09
CA THR A 24 17.89 -22.33 -17.35
C THR A 24 17.25 -22.33 -15.97
N HIS A 25 16.66 -23.50 -15.65
CA HIS A 25 16.15 -23.93 -14.35
C HIS A 25 14.81 -23.34 -13.86
N LEU A 26 13.72 -23.93 -14.34
CA LEU A 26 12.45 -23.96 -13.61
C LEU A 26 12.63 -24.88 -12.38
N PRO A 27 12.46 -24.42 -11.13
CA PRO A 27 12.36 -25.31 -9.99
C PRO A 27 11.00 -26.02 -10.02
N VAL A 28 11.06 -27.33 -9.81
CA VAL A 28 9.94 -28.27 -9.63
C VAL A 28 8.88 -27.67 -8.73
N GLY A 29 7.64 -27.63 -9.23
CA GLY A 29 6.50 -27.02 -8.56
C GLY A 29 6.17 -27.72 -7.24
N ASN A 30 6.45 -27.04 -6.13
CA ASN A 30 5.76 -27.30 -4.87
C ASN A 30 4.33 -26.79 -5.02
N GLN A 31 3.42 -27.66 -5.47
CA GLN A 31 1.99 -27.42 -5.36
C GLN A 31 1.64 -27.30 -3.87
N LEU A 32 1.61 -26.07 -3.37
CA LEU A 32 1.00 -25.75 -2.10
C LEU A 32 -0.49 -26.08 -2.23
N ARG A 33 -0.89 -27.27 -1.76
CA ARG A 33 -2.30 -27.62 -1.56
C ARG A 33 -2.88 -26.58 -0.62
N SER A 34 -3.62 -25.62 -1.17
CA SER A 34 -4.41 -24.69 -0.38
C SER A 34 -5.45 -25.51 0.40
N PRO A 35 -5.41 -25.54 1.74
CA PRO A 35 -6.40 -26.29 2.51
C PRO A 35 -7.77 -25.67 2.23
N LYS A 36 -8.68 -26.46 1.65
CA LYS A 36 -10.09 -26.09 1.50
C LYS A 36 -10.67 -25.92 2.91
N ARG A 37 -10.67 -24.69 3.43
CA ARG A 37 -11.38 -24.36 4.66
C ARG A 37 -12.86 -24.50 4.37
N LYS A 38 -13.50 -25.48 5.00
CA LYS A 38 -14.96 -25.57 5.04
C LYS A 38 -15.47 -24.31 5.74
N LEU A 39 -16.34 -23.54 5.08
CA LEU A 39 -17.17 -22.53 5.72
C LEU A 39 -17.89 -23.25 6.86
N ARG A 40 -17.63 -22.89 8.10
CA ARG A 40 -18.49 -23.27 9.22
C ARG A 40 -19.50 -22.15 9.35
N ASP A 41 -20.78 -22.51 9.30
CA ASP A 41 -21.88 -21.62 9.65
C ASP A 41 -21.74 -21.34 11.16
N LEU A 42 -21.37 -20.10 11.48
CA LEU A 42 -21.33 -19.59 12.85
C LEU A 42 -22.56 -18.70 13.01
N ASP A 43 -23.67 -19.33 13.39
CA ASP A 43 -24.73 -18.63 14.12
C ASP A 43 -24.28 -18.49 15.59
N ASP A 44 -24.63 -17.34 16.17
CA ASP A 44 -24.47 -16.94 17.57
C ASP A 44 -23.04 -16.70 18.10
N SER A 45 -22.58 -15.45 17.99
CA SER A 45 -22.11 -14.60 19.12
C SER A 45 -21.33 -13.40 18.59
N ASN A 46 -21.88 -12.20 18.79
CA ASN A 46 -21.36 -10.89 18.39
C ASN A 46 -20.17 -10.42 19.27
N GLU A 47 -19.24 -11.31 19.61
CA GLU A 47 -18.04 -11.00 20.41
C GLU A 47 -16.80 -11.50 19.69
N GLY A 48 -16.29 -10.68 18.77
CA GLY A 48 -15.05 -10.97 18.06
C GLY A 48 -15.28 -11.16 16.57
N ALA A 49 -15.44 -10.03 15.87
CA ALA A 49 -14.92 -9.98 14.51
C ALA A 49 -13.41 -10.25 14.60
N GLU A 50 -13.02 -11.53 14.60
CA GLU A 50 -11.62 -11.94 14.55
C GLU A 50 -10.98 -11.08 13.47
N ASN A 51 -9.97 -10.30 13.86
CA ASN A 51 -9.31 -9.41 12.93
C ASN A 51 -8.80 -10.27 11.77
N LEU A 52 -9.52 -10.28 10.63
CA LEU A 52 -9.27 -11.19 9.50
C LEU A 52 -7.80 -11.12 9.05
N ALA A 53 -7.16 -9.97 9.25
CA ALA A 53 -5.74 -9.78 9.01
C ALA A 53 -4.85 -10.60 9.96
N GLU A 54 -5.17 -10.66 11.25
CA GLU A 54 -4.46 -11.48 12.24
C GLU A 54 -4.81 -12.96 12.13
N ALA A 55 -6.08 -13.31 11.86
CA ALA A 55 -6.51 -14.69 11.62
C ALA A 55 -5.80 -15.33 10.40
N SER A 56 -5.40 -14.50 9.41
CA SER A 56 -4.58 -14.95 8.28
C SER A 56 -3.11 -15.22 8.64
N ARG A 57 -2.65 -14.84 9.85
CA ARG A 57 -1.26 -14.90 10.30
C ARG A 57 -1.10 -15.65 11.65
N PRO A 58 -1.57 -16.91 11.76
CA PRO A 58 -1.71 -17.61 13.04
C PRO A 58 -0.39 -17.84 13.80
N ARG A 59 0.77 -17.81 13.12
CA ARG A 59 2.09 -18.00 13.75
C ARG A 59 2.84 -16.69 14.04
N ARG A 60 2.18 -15.54 13.91
CA ARG A 60 2.84 -14.23 14.08
C ARG A 60 3.34 -14.04 15.50
N GLU A 61 2.50 -14.31 16.50
CA GLU A 61 2.87 -14.20 17.91
C GLU A 61 4.00 -15.16 18.29
N LEU A 62 3.91 -16.41 17.85
CA LEU A 62 4.98 -17.39 18.09
C LEU A 62 6.32 -16.95 17.48
N LYS A 63 6.30 -16.42 16.25
CA LYS A 63 7.51 -15.90 15.59
C LYS A 63 8.09 -14.69 16.31
N ASP A 64 7.23 -13.80 16.82
CA ASP A 64 7.67 -12.64 17.59
C ASP A 64 8.28 -13.10 18.93
N LYS A 65 7.65 -14.05 19.64
CA LYS A 65 8.22 -14.68 20.85
C LYS A 65 9.58 -15.34 20.63
N ILE A 66 9.71 -16.17 19.58
CA ILE A 66 11.00 -16.81 19.24
C ILE A 66 12.07 -15.76 18.93
N ARG A 67 11.69 -14.69 18.22
CA ARG A 67 12.63 -13.59 17.89
C ARG A 67 13.03 -12.79 19.10
N ASP A 68 12.10 -12.52 20.01
CA ASP A 68 12.37 -11.78 21.24
C ASP A 68 13.25 -12.60 22.19
N ASN A 69 13.01 -13.91 22.31
CA ASN A 69 13.88 -14.81 23.09
C ASN A 69 15.31 -14.88 22.53
N ASN A 70 15.46 -14.97 21.20
CA ASN A 70 16.77 -14.98 20.56
C ASN A 70 17.51 -13.63 20.62
N ARG A 71 16.82 -12.56 21.03
CA ARG A 71 17.37 -11.19 21.11
C ARG A 71 18.31 -11.02 22.30
N ASP A 72 18.04 -11.75 23.38
CA ASP A 72 18.81 -11.68 24.62
C ASP A 72 20.08 -12.53 24.55
N GLU A 73 20.10 -13.55 23.68
CA GLU A 73 21.17 -14.55 23.66
C GLU A 73 22.34 -14.16 22.73
N HIS A 74 22.10 -13.53 21.57
CA HIS A 74 23.16 -13.28 20.57
C HIS A 74 23.10 -11.84 20.00
N THR A 75 23.77 -10.90 20.66
CA THR A 75 23.72 -9.45 20.41
C THR A 75 24.50 -8.97 19.18
N ARG A 76 24.37 -9.63 18.02
CA ARG A 76 25.01 -9.18 16.77
C ARG A 76 23.97 -8.64 15.79
N GLY A 77 23.58 -7.37 15.96
CA GLY A 77 22.72 -6.67 14.99
C GLY A 77 21.99 -5.43 15.52
N ARG A 78 21.38 -4.65 14.61
CA ARG A 78 20.56 -3.48 14.96
C ARG A 78 19.28 -3.92 15.66
N LYS A 79 19.09 -3.46 16.90
CA LYS A 79 17.88 -3.69 17.69
C LYS A 79 16.64 -3.17 16.96
N ARG A 80 15.58 -3.98 16.89
CA ARG A 80 14.26 -3.55 16.43
C ARG A 80 13.66 -2.57 17.44
N MET A 81 13.32 -1.37 16.99
CA MET A 81 12.74 -0.34 17.85
C MET A 81 11.22 -0.37 17.92
N LYS A 82 10.54 -0.95 16.92
CA LYS A 82 9.08 -0.92 16.81
C LYS A 82 8.47 -2.29 17.07
N ILE A 83 7.67 -2.38 18.12
CA ILE A 83 6.87 -3.57 18.44
C ILE A 83 5.85 -3.81 17.33
N THR A 84 5.55 -5.07 17.07
CA THR A 84 4.51 -5.48 16.13
C THR A 84 3.14 -5.09 16.70
N SER A 85 2.36 -4.25 16.02
CA SER A 85 0.95 -4.00 16.38
C SER A 85 0.00 -4.79 15.48
N SER A 86 -1.22 -5.02 15.97
CA SER A 86 -2.31 -5.54 15.14
C SER A 86 -2.62 -4.56 14.00
N VAL A 87 -2.99 -5.10 12.84
CA VAL A 87 -3.39 -4.28 11.69
C VAL A 87 -4.90 -4.16 11.70
N GLU A 88 -5.42 -2.98 12.00
CA GLU A 88 -6.85 -2.67 11.85
C GLU A 88 -7.14 -2.34 10.38
N ARG A 89 -8.08 -3.07 9.77
CA ARG A 89 -8.61 -2.71 8.45
C ARG A 89 -9.71 -1.69 8.65
N MET A 90 -9.61 -0.56 7.95
CA MET A 90 -10.65 0.45 7.91
C MET A 90 -11.27 0.49 6.51
N ASN A 91 -12.60 0.50 6.44
CA ASN A 91 -13.30 0.73 5.19
C ASN A 91 -13.30 2.24 4.88
N TYR A 92 -12.36 2.69 4.06
CA TYR A 92 -12.28 4.09 3.66
C TYR A 92 -13.41 4.56 2.73
N PHE A 93 -14.17 3.63 2.15
CA PHE A 93 -15.30 3.92 1.28
C PHE A 93 -16.60 4.16 2.05
N GLN A 94 -16.60 4.00 3.38
CA GLN A 94 -17.74 4.40 4.19
C GLN A 94 -18.12 5.87 3.89
N PRO A 95 -19.39 6.20 3.60
CA PRO A 95 -19.76 7.51 3.04
C PRO A 95 -19.22 8.72 3.81
N LEU A 96 -19.24 8.66 5.15
CA LEU A 96 -18.71 9.73 6.00
C LEU A 96 -17.20 9.89 5.84
N ILE A 97 -16.44 8.80 5.89
CA ILE A 97 -14.98 8.81 5.73
C ILE A 97 -14.60 9.26 4.31
N TRP A 98 -15.30 8.73 3.30
CA TRP A 98 -15.07 9.09 1.92
C TRP A 98 -15.34 10.56 1.65
N SER A 99 -16.42 11.12 2.21
CA SER A 99 -16.74 12.56 2.08
C SER A 99 -15.63 13.45 2.65
N GLN A 100 -15.02 13.06 3.78
CA GLN A 100 -13.89 13.79 4.37
C GLN A 100 -12.65 13.73 3.46
N ILE A 101 -12.37 12.57 2.86
CA ILE A 101 -11.28 12.41 1.89
C ILE A 101 -11.53 13.28 0.65
N GLN A 102 -12.76 13.31 0.12
CA GLN A 102 -13.11 14.17 -1.01
C GLN A 102 -12.95 15.66 -0.68
N GLN A 103 -13.38 16.09 0.50
CA GLN A 103 -13.18 17.47 0.96
C GLN A 103 -11.69 17.81 1.10
N ALA A 104 -10.89 16.90 1.67
CA ALA A 104 -9.44 17.07 1.76
C ALA A 104 -8.79 17.16 0.37
N THR A 105 -9.25 16.37 -0.59
CA THR A 105 -8.78 16.43 -1.99
C THR A 105 -9.12 17.76 -2.65
N LYS A 106 -10.32 18.28 -2.43
CA LYS A 106 -10.71 19.62 -2.93
C LYS A 106 -9.83 20.72 -2.31
N LYS A 107 -9.57 20.63 -0.99
CA LYS A 107 -8.71 21.58 -0.26
C LYS A 107 -7.24 21.51 -0.68
N ALA A 108 -6.71 20.32 -0.99
CA ALA A 108 -5.35 20.14 -1.48
C ALA A 108 -5.11 20.84 -2.83
N GLY A 109 -6.16 21.03 -3.63
CA GLY A 109 -6.06 21.65 -4.94
C GLY A 109 -5.44 20.74 -6.00
N LYS A 110 -5.27 21.28 -7.20
CA LYS A 110 -4.61 20.59 -8.31
C LYS A 110 -3.13 20.99 -8.35
N PRO A 111 -2.20 20.04 -8.61
CA PRO A 111 -2.44 18.63 -8.90
C PRO A 111 -2.77 17.81 -7.66
N TRP A 112 -3.52 16.71 -7.82
CA TRP A 112 -3.82 15.79 -6.70
C TRP A 112 -2.57 15.05 -6.24
N ILE A 113 -1.86 15.63 -5.27
CA ILE A 113 -0.68 15.05 -4.65
C ILE A 113 -1.12 14.24 -3.42
N PRO A 114 -0.95 12.90 -3.41
CA PRO A 114 -1.43 12.06 -2.31
C PRO A 114 -0.91 12.44 -0.93
N THR A 115 0.32 12.92 -0.83
CA THR A 115 0.91 13.35 0.46
C THR A 115 0.20 14.56 1.04
N ASP A 116 -0.17 15.53 0.20
CA ASP A 116 -0.90 16.72 0.64
C ASP A 116 -2.34 16.41 1.04
N ILE A 117 -3.00 15.56 0.26
CA ILE A 117 -4.37 15.11 0.59
C ILE A 117 -4.37 14.39 1.94
N VAL A 118 -3.44 13.46 2.19
CA VAL A 118 -3.35 12.76 3.48
C VAL A 118 -3.04 13.73 4.62
N ARG A 119 -2.15 14.70 4.40
CA ARG A 119 -1.82 15.73 5.41
C ARG A 119 -3.06 16.52 5.80
N ILE A 120 -3.82 17.03 4.83
CA ILE A 120 -5.03 17.82 5.07
C ILE A 120 -6.14 16.95 5.70
N ALA A 121 -6.30 15.72 5.22
CA ALA A 121 -7.29 14.79 5.75
C ALA A 121 -7.03 14.47 7.24
N LYS A 122 -5.76 14.23 7.61
CA LYS A 122 -5.37 14.01 9.01
C LYS A 122 -5.50 15.25 9.87
N GLN A 123 -5.33 16.45 9.31
CA GLN A 123 -5.60 17.68 10.04
C GLN A 123 -7.09 17.86 10.35
N SER A 124 -8.00 17.42 9.47
CA SER A 124 -9.44 17.53 9.72
C SER A 124 -9.98 16.49 10.71
N ASN A 125 -9.47 15.25 10.68
CA ASN A 125 -9.90 14.21 11.60
C ASN A 125 -8.74 13.23 11.90
N PRO A 126 -7.87 13.58 12.87
CA PRO A 126 -6.65 12.82 13.12
C PRO A 126 -6.92 11.41 13.61
N GLU A 127 -7.94 11.20 14.45
CA GLU A 127 -8.23 9.91 15.06
C GLU A 127 -8.71 8.87 14.05
N VAL A 128 -9.68 9.26 13.22
CA VAL A 128 -10.26 8.35 12.21
C VAL A 128 -9.25 8.09 11.10
N LEU A 129 -8.55 9.13 10.62
CA LEU A 129 -7.70 9.04 9.44
C LEU A 129 -6.22 8.80 9.78
N LYS A 130 -5.87 8.49 11.04
CA LYS A 130 -4.48 8.23 11.47
C LYS A 130 -3.76 7.22 10.61
N HIS A 131 -4.47 6.18 10.17
CA HIS A 131 -3.93 5.07 9.38
C HIS A 131 -3.98 5.31 7.88
N LEU A 132 -4.59 6.41 7.41
CA LEU A 132 -4.61 6.76 5.98
C LEU A 132 -3.18 7.04 5.50
N ARG A 133 -2.78 6.36 4.42
CA ARG A 133 -1.44 6.47 3.85
C ARG A 133 -1.48 7.00 2.41
N PRO A 134 -0.46 7.77 1.98
CA PRO A 134 -0.41 8.28 0.60
C PRO A 134 -0.44 7.18 -0.46
N GLN A 135 0.10 5.99 -0.15
CA GLN A 135 0.08 4.85 -1.06
C GLN A 135 -1.33 4.34 -1.34
N THR A 136 -2.25 4.46 -0.37
CA THR A 136 -3.66 4.09 -0.54
C THR A 136 -4.32 5.01 -1.57
N LEU A 137 -4.18 6.34 -1.39
CA LEU A 137 -4.71 7.32 -2.35
C LEU A 137 -4.05 7.22 -3.73
N ARG A 138 -2.75 6.89 -3.78
CA ARG A 138 -2.05 6.69 -5.06
C ARG A 138 -2.68 5.57 -5.88
N ARG A 139 -3.16 4.50 -5.25
CA ARG A 139 -3.85 3.40 -5.94
C ARG A 139 -5.21 3.82 -6.49
N TRP A 140 -5.88 4.76 -5.81
CA TRP A 140 -7.18 5.28 -6.23
C TRP A 140 -7.07 6.34 -7.32
N ASN A 141 -5.98 7.10 -7.36
CA ASN A 141 -5.72 8.10 -8.39
C ASN A 141 -5.49 7.46 -9.75
N ASP A 142 -6.19 7.94 -10.77
CA ASP A 142 -5.99 7.49 -12.15
C ASP A 142 -4.71 8.10 -12.73
N HIS A 143 -3.67 7.27 -12.83
CA HIS A 143 -2.38 7.66 -13.40
C HIS A 143 -2.45 7.95 -14.91
N ASN A 144 -3.36 7.31 -15.64
CA ASN A 144 -3.52 7.53 -17.08
C ASN A 144 -4.21 8.86 -17.33
N ALA A 145 -5.25 9.18 -16.57
CA ALA A 145 -5.89 10.49 -16.58
C ALA A 145 -4.90 11.60 -16.18
N LYS A 146 -4.06 11.36 -15.16
CA LYS A 146 -3.04 12.33 -14.72
C LYS A 146 -2.06 12.70 -15.83
N LYS A 147 -1.65 11.74 -16.68
CA LYS A 147 -0.77 12.01 -17.85
C LYS A 147 -1.44 12.95 -18.86
N LYS A 148 -2.77 12.96 -18.92
CA LYS A 148 -3.57 13.84 -19.77
C LYS A 148 -3.95 15.17 -19.09
N GLY A 149 -3.41 15.44 -17.89
CA GLY A 149 -3.75 16.63 -17.10
C GLY A 149 -5.10 16.54 -16.35
N ILE A 150 -5.76 15.38 -16.37
CA ILE A 150 -7.04 15.16 -15.69
C ILE A 150 -6.77 14.57 -14.30
N HIS A 151 -7.38 15.16 -13.27
CA HIS A 151 -7.26 14.70 -11.89
C HIS A 151 -8.58 14.08 -11.43
N GLN A 152 -8.65 12.75 -11.49
CA GLN A 152 -9.82 11.98 -11.13
C GLN A 152 -9.43 10.69 -10.39
N TRP A 153 -10.39 10.15 -9.64
CA TRP A 153 -10.30 8.80 -9.11
C TRP A 153 -10.49 7.78 -10.24
N THR A 154 -9.92 6.60 -10.05
CA THR A 154 -10.14 5.45 -10.95
C THR A 154 -11.60 5.00 -10.88
N GLU A 155 -12.12 4.46 -11.99
CA GLU A 155 -13.48 3.94 -12.08
C GLU A 155 -13.79 2.92 -10.98
N LYS A 156 -12.89 1.95 -10.77
CA LYS A 156 -12.96 0.99 -9.66
C LYS A 156 -13.12 1.64 -8.28
N THR A 157 -12.52 2.81 -8.07
CA THR A 157 -12.66 3.52 -6.79
C THR A 157 -14.06 4.10 -6.68
N LEU A 158 -14.61 4.64 -7.78
CA LEU A 158 -15.94 5.23 -7.81
C LEU A 158 -17.06 4.18 -7.67
N GLU A 159 -16.86 2.96 -8.19
CA GLU A 159 -17.81 1.84 -8.03
C GLU A 159 -17.96 1.37 -6.58
N ASN A 160 -16.94 1.60 -5.74
CA ASN A 160 -16.92 1.14 -4.34
C ASN A 160 -17.47 2.17 -3.35
N VAL A 161 -17.80 3.37 -3.82
CA VAL A 161 -18.32 4.51 -3.02
C VAL A 161 -19.84 4.47 -2.99
#